data_AF-A0A962ZJG9-F1
#
_entry.id   AF-A0A962ZJG9-F1
#
_cell.length_a   1.000
_cell.length_b   1.000
_cell.length_c   1.000
_cell.angle_alpha   90.00
_cell.angle_beta   90.00
_cell.angle_gamma   90.00
#
_symmetry.space_group_name_H-M   'P 1'
#
loop_
_entity.id
_entity.type
_entity.pdbx_description
1 polymer ?
#
loop_
_entity_poly.entity_id
_entity_poly.type
_entity_poly.pdbx_seq_one_letter_code
_entity_poly.pdbx_strand_id
1 'polypeptide(L)'
;MAEDFQEMGGAATMDPGSFRRWMTSRIMTRLCRPQRMAGKRAKAEQRRLREGRPHVVELFYQVDDGYSHLLAQVMPAFAARYDVVVRCHLVTGASGRNAPEPALLARLSRYDARLAGEAYGLEFPSTDDSAPAPALVASAASILAQLDDASFLQHAAAVGEALWARNEGALDALAATLGRANEDHVAARLRQGTEKRAALSHYSAAMLFYEGEWYWGVDRLYHLEERLAALGADRLPAERALVPRPDVVSGPLRDNGSLTLEVFPSLRSPYTAISFD
;
A
#
# COMPACT_ATOMS: atom_id res chain seq x y z
N MET A 1 12.19 -28.92 -20.65
CA MET A 1 11.28 -28.69 -21.78
C MET A 1 10.60 -27.38 -21.48
N ALA A 2 11.02 -26.28 -22.14
CA ALA A 2 10.35 -25.00 -21.94
C ALA A 2 8.92 -25.16 -22.48
N GLU A 3 7.92 -24.92 -21.65
CA GLU A 3 6.56 -24.76 -22.16
C GLU A 3 6.60 -23.59 -23.13
N ASP A 4 6.22 -23.83 -24.38
CA ASP A 4 6.12 -22.78 -25.39
C ASP A 4 5.16 -21.71 -24.87
N PHE A 5 5.68 -20.49 -24.69
CA PHE A 5 4.89 -19.36 -24.24
C PHE A 5 3.74 -19.12 -25.22
N GLN A 6 2.51 -19.36 -24.79
CA GLN A 6 1.32 -19.14 -25.62
C GLN A 6 1.15 -17.66 -25.95
N GLU A 7 0.95 -17.34 -27.23
CA GLU A 7 0.68 -15.99 -27.67
C GLU A 7 -0.68 -15.51 -27.14
N MET A 8 -0.65 -14.48 -26.28
CA MET A 8 -1.85 -13.89 -25.67
C MET A 8 -2.74 -13.12 -26.67
N GLY A 9 -2.23 -12.85 -27.88
CA GLY A 9 -2.95 -12.16 -28.96
C GLY A 9 -3.41 -10.73 -28.59
N GLY A 10 -4.20 -10.12 -29.47
CA GLY A 10 -4.84 -8.82 -29.17
C GLY A 10 -3.83 -7.73 -28.82
N ALA A 11 -4.15 -6.87 -27.84
CA ALA A 11 -3.26 -5.80 -27.34
C ALA A 11 -1.99 -6.31 -26.66
N ALA A 12 -1.94 -7.60 -26.32
CA ALA A 12 -0.82 -8.28 -25.67
C ALA A 12 -0.04 -9.22 -26.64
N THR A 13 -0.20 -9.04 -27.96
CA THR A 13 0.61 -9.79 -28.95
C THR A 13 2.10 -9.54 -28.71
N MET A 14 2.88 -10.60 -28.86
CA MET A 14 4.33 -10.57 -28.61
C MET A 14 5.12 -9.99 -29.78
N ASP A 15 4.55 -9.91 -30.98
CA ASP A 15 5.16 -9.30 -32.17
C ASP A 15 4.18 -8.41 -32.96
N PRO A 16 3.82 -7.24 -32.41
CA PRO A 16 2.98 -6.29 -33.13
C PRO A 16 3.71 -5.74 -34.37
N GLY A 17 3.02 -5.58 -35.51
CA GLY A 17 3.60 -4.93 -36.69
C GLY A 17 4.15 -3.51 -36.40
N SER A 18 5.09 -3.03 -37.21
CA SER A 18 5.81 -1.75 -37.00
C SER A 18 4.87 -0.55 -36.81
N PHE A 19 3.83 -0.44 -37.63
CA PHE A 19 2.81 0.61 -37.53
C PHE A 19 2.06 0.56 -36.19
N ARG A 20 1.69 -0.66 -35.75
CA ARG A 20 1.01 -0.89 -34.47
C ARG A 20 1.90 -0.51 -33.29
N ARG A 21 3.19 -0.89 -33.33
CA ARG A 21 4.19 -0.46 -32.33
C ARG A 21 4.28 1.06 -32.23
N TRP A 22 4.42 1.74 -33.38
CA TRP A 22 4.50 3.20 -33.42
C TRP A 22 3.24 3.87 -32.87
N MET A 23 2.06 3.39 -33.27
CA MET A 23 0.79 3.91 -32.78
C MET A 23 0.63 3.70 -31.27
N THR A 24 0.88 2.47 -30.78
CA THR A 24 0.81 2.15 -29.34
C THR A 24 1.79 3.01 -28.56
N SER A 25 3.04 3.19 -29.03
CA SER A 25 4.01 4.08 -28.40
C SER A 25 3.47 5.52 -28.32
N ARG A 26 2.99 6.10 -29.42
CA ARG A 26 2.41 7.46 -29.43
C ARG A 26 1.22 7.62 -28.49
N ILE A 27 0.36 6.61 -28.41
CA ILE A 27 -0.80 6.61 -27.50
C ILE A 27 -0.34 6.50 -26.05
N MET A 28 0.54 5.55 -25.72
CA MET A 28 1.03 5.33 -24.35
C MET A 28 1.83 6.54 -23.86
N THR A 29 2.73 7.09 -24.66
CA THR A 29 3.45 8.33 -24.33
C THR A 29 2.49 9.47 -24.05
N ARG A 30 1.37 9.59 -24.79
CA ARG A 30 0.35 10.60 -24.51
C ARG A 30 -0.44 10.29 -23.24
N LEU A 31 -0.76 9.03 -22.96
CA LEU A 31 -1.53 8.60 -21.77
C LEU A 31 -0.73 8.79 -20.48
N CYS A 32 0.57 8.50 -20.51
CA CYS A 32 1.48 8.58 -19.36
C CYS A 32 2.13 9.96 -19.17
N ARG A 33 1.60 11.02 -19.80
CA ARG A 33 2.14 12.38 -19.61
C ARG A 33 1.78 12.92 -18.22
N PRO A 34 2.73 13.55 -17.49
CA PRO A 34 2.44 14.22 -16.22
C PRO A 34 1.28 15.22 -16.31
N GLN A 35 1.15 15.96 -17.41
CA GLN A 35 0.04 16.91 -17.60
C GLN A 35 -1.33 16.23 -17.63
N ARG A 36 -1.44 15.00 -18.13
CA ARG A 36 -2.71 14.25 -18.08
C ARG A 36 -3.05 13.81 -16.67
N MET A 37 -2.06 13.39 -15.89
CA MET A 37 -2.26 13.08 -14.46
C MET A 37 -2.73 14.33 -13.71
N ALA A 38 -2.04 15.46 -13.89
CA ALA A 38 -2.45 16.74 -13.31
C ALA A 38 -3.89 17.13 -13.71
N GLY A 39 -4.24 16.96 -15.00
CA GLY A 39 -5.60 17.20 -15.49
C GLY A 39 -6.65 16.27 -14.88
N LYS A 40 -6.32 14.98 -14.64
CA LYS A 40 -7.21 14.05 -13.92
C LYS A 40 -7.40 14.48 -12.47
N ARG A 41 -6.33 14.84 -11.77
CA ARG A 41 -6.36 15.36 -10.39
C ARG A 41 -7.22 16.61 -10.28
N ALA A 42 -7.03 17.58 -11.17
CA ALA A 42 -7.81 18.81 -11.19
C ALA A 42 -9.31 18.56 -11.42
N LYS A 43 -9.67 17.64 -12.33
CA LYS A 43 -11.08 17.25 -12.54
C LYS A 43 -11.69 16.56 -11.33
N ALA A 44 -10.95 15.67 -10.68
CA ALA A 44 -11.40 15.00 -9.46
C ALA A 44 -11.64 16.00 -8.33
N GLU A 45 -10.72 16.96 -8.16
CA GLU A 45 -10.85 18.02 -7.16
C GLU A 45 -12.04 18.95 -7.44
N GLN A 46 -12.22 19.38 -8.70
CA GLN A 46 -13.40 20.17 -9.09
C GLN A 46 -14.70 19.43 -8.80
N ARG A 47 -14.75 18.10 -9.03
CA ARG A 47 -15.92 17.29 -8.72
C ARG A 47 -16.17 17.25 -7.21
N ARG A 48 -15.14 17.00 -6.40
CA ARG A 48 -15.22 17.00 -4.92
C ARG A 48 -15.77 18.31 -4.38
N LEU A 49 -15.25 19.45 -4.86
CA LEU A 49 -15.69 20.78 -4.47
C LEU A 49 -17.15 21.05 -4.84
N ARG A 50 -17.58 20.66 -6.05
CA ARG A 50 -18.99 20.80 -6.48
C ARG A 50 -19.95 19.97 -5.64
N GLU A 51 -19.51 18.79 -5.20
CA GLU A 51 -20.30 17.89 -4.35
C GLU A 51 -20.23 18.26 -2.86
N GLY A 52 -19.42 19.26 -2.47
CA GLY A 52 -19.22 19.66 -1.07
C GLY A 52 -18.63 18.56 -0.20
N ARG A 53 -17.93 17.57 -0.80
CA ARG A 53 -17.40 16.42 -0.07
C ARG A 53 -16.10 16.76 0.68
N PRO A 54 -15.88 16.22 1.88
CA PRO A 54 -14.58 16.28 2.52
C PRO A 54 -13.54 15.50 1.69
N HIS A 55 -12.25 15.69 2.00
CA HIS A 55 -11.21 14.80 1.50
C HIS A 55 -11.39 13.43 2.15
N VAL A 56 -11.64 12.38 1.36
CA VAL A 56 -11.82 11.01 1.88
C VAL A 56 -10.66 10.14 1.41
N VAL A 57 -9.91 9.60 2.37
CA VAL A 57 -8.83 8.65 2.12
C VAL A 57 -9.30 7.26 2.56
N GLU A 58 -9.33 6.31 1.65
CA GLU A 58 -9.71 4.93 1.97
C GLU A 58 -8.45 4.09 2.28
N LEU A 59 -8.35 3.57 3.50
CA LEU A 59 -7.30 2.67 3.97
C LEU A 59 -7.73 1.22 3.82
N PHE A 60 -6.94 0.41 3.12
CA PHE A 60 -7.15 -1.02 2.94
C PHE A 60 -6.10 -1.79 3.73
N TYR A 61 -6.52 -2.35 4.87
CA TYR A 61 -5.68 -2.97 5.87
C TYR A 61 -5.88 -4.49 5.92
N GLN A 62 -4.80 -5.26 5.81
CA GLN A 62 -4.80 -6.70 6.04
C GLN A 62 -4.12 -7.00 7.37
N VAL A 63 -4.74 -7.89 8.16
CA VAL A 63 -4.36 -8.15 9.56
C VAL A 63 -2.95 -8.72 9.70
N ASP A 64 -2.60 -9.66 8.83
CA ASP A 64 -1.33 -10.40 8.83
C ASP A 64 -0.34 -9.90 7.76
N ASP A 65 -0.50 -8.66 7.30
CA ASP A 65 0.43 -8.00 6.38
C ASP A 65 1.33 -7.01 7.13
N GLY A 66 2.65 -7.14 6.97
CA GLY A 66 3.62 -6.33 7.69
C GLY A 66 3.56 -4.84 7.30
N TYR A 67 3.36 -4.54 6.02
CA TYR A 67 3.22 -3.16 5.56
C TYR A 67 1.96 -2.49 6.10
N SER A 68 0.86 -3.25 6.21
CA SER A 68 -0.38 -2.75 6.82
C SER A 68 -0.13 -2.33 8.27
N HIS A 69 0.63 -3.13 9.02
CA HIS A 69 1.00 -2.79 10.40
C HIS A 69 1.85 -1.52 10.50
N LEU A 70 2.88 -1.35 9.65
CA LEU A 70 3.66 -0.11 9.60
C LEU A 70 2.77 1.10 9.32
N LEU A 71 1.87 0.96 8.35
CA LEU A 71 0.96 2.04 7.98
C LEU A 71 0.06 2.44 9.15
N ALA A 72 -0.47 1.46 9.90
CA ALA A 72 -1.32 1.73 11.07
C ALA A 72 -0.63 2.55 12.17
N GLN A 73 0.69 2.47 12.32
CA GLN A 73 1.44 3.29 13.27
C GLN A 73 1.43 4.78 12.89
N VAL A 74 1.41 5.08 11.59
CA VAL A 74 1.44 6.45 11.05
C VAL A 74 0.05 7.08 10.98
N MET A 75 -0.98 6.27 10.73
CA MET A 75 -2.31 6.78 10.39
C MET A 75 -2.96 7.73 11.42
N PRO A 76 -2.80 7.58 12.75
CA PRO A 76 -3.30 8.55 13.72
C PRO A 76 -2.73 9.95 13.50
N ALA A 77 -1.40 10.05 13.33
CA ALA A 77 -0.73 11.31 13.10
C ALA A 77 -1.10 11.89 11.72
N PHE A 78 -1.25 11.04 10.70
CA PHE A 78 -1.71 11.45 9.38
C PHE A 78 -3.12 12.06 9.42
N ALA A 79 -4.07 11.42 10.09
CA ALA A 79 -5.44 11.91 10.22
C ALA A 79 -5.53 13.20 11.06
N ALA A 80 -4.60 13.42 12.01
CA ALA A 80 -4.52 14.66 12.77
C ALA A 80 -3.88 15.81 11.95
N ARG A 81 -2.90 15.47 11.08
CA ARG A 81 -2.12 16.41 10.28
C ARG A 81 -2.90 16.96 9.09
N TYR A 82 -3.63 16.10 8.39
CA TYR A 82 -4.35 16.47 7.18
C TYR A 82 -5.86 16.59 7.44
N ASP A 83 -6.52 17.56 6.80
CA ASP A 83 -7.97 17.70 6.83
C ASP A 83 -8.65 16.64 5.95
N VAL A 84 -8.66 15.41 6.47
CA VAL A 84 -9.18 14.22 5.78
C VAL A 84 -10.08 13.40 6.68
N VAL A 85 -11.03 12.70 6.07
CA VAL A 85 -11.77 11.59 6.68
C VAL A 85 -11.14 10.30 6.19
N VAL A 86 -10.59 9.51 7.10
CA VAL A 86 -10.04 8.20 6.76
C VAL A 86 -11.11 7.13 6.95
N ARG A 87 -11.34 6.31 5.92
CA ARG A 87 -12.25 5.15 5.95
C ARG A 87 -11.46 3.86 6.00
N CYS A 88 -11.71 3.02 7.00
CA CYS A 88 -10.92 1.82 7.26
C CYS A 88 -11.63 0.57 6.73
N HIS A 89 -10.98 -0.10 5.79
CA HIS A 89 -11.46 -1.32 5.15
C HIS A 89 -10.53 -2.49 5.50
N LEU A 90 -11.07 -3.47 6.24
CA LEU A 90 -10.41 -4.76 6.39
C LEU A 90 -10.49 -5.54 5.08
N VAL A 91 -9.36 -6.09 4.63
CA VAL A 91 -9.27 -6.85 3.39
C VAL A 91 -8.56 -8.18 3.57
N THR A 92 -8.87 -9.13 2.71
CA THR A 92 -8.08 -10.34 2.55
C THR A 92 -6.83 -10.07 1.71
N GLY A 93 -5.84 -10.96 1.79
CA GLY A 93 -4.67 -10.89 0.92
C GLY A 93 -4.99 -11.09 -0.56
N ALA A 94 -4.02 -10.70 -1.39
CA ALA A 94 -4.09 -10.96 -2.83
C ALA A 94 -4.25 -12.47 -3.08
N SER A 95 -5.00 -12.84 -4.11
CA SER A 95 -5.28 -14.23 -4.45
C SER A 95 -5.22 -14.48 -5.96
N GLY A 96 -5.14 -15.76 -6.35
CA GLY A 96 -5.09 -16.19 -7.74
C GLY A 96 -3.84 -15.66 -8.46
N ARG A 97 -4.02 -15.19 -9.71
CA ARG A 97 -2.92 -14.74 -10.57
C ARG A 97 -2.17 -13.49 -10.07
N ASN A 98 -2.73 -12.79 -9.07
CA ASN A 98 -2.13 -11.59 -8.50
C ASN A 98 -1.28 -11.87 -7.24
N ALA A 99 -1.19 -13.14 -6.81
CA ALA A 99 -0.36 -13.58 -5.70
C ALA A 99 0.53 -14.76 -6.14
N PRO A 100 1.54 -14.51 -6.98
CA PRO A 100 2.53 -15.54 -7.30
C PRO A 100 3.28 -15.96 -6.04
N GLU A 101 3.42 -17.26 -5.80
CA GLU A 101 4.09 -17.80 -4.60
C GLU A 101 3.61 -17.16 -3.27
N PRO A 102 2.32 -17.32 -2.89
CA PRO A 102 1.72 -16.59 -1.76
C PRO A 102 2.49 -16.72 -0.44
N ALA A 103 3.06 -17.90 -0.18
CA ALA A 103 3.83 -18.14 1.03
C ALA A 103 5.15 -17.34 1.06
N LEU A 104 5.81 -17.19 -0.08
CA LEU A 104 7.02 -16.37 -0.21
C LEU A 104 6.69 -14.88 -0.11
N LEU A 105 5.59 -14.43 -0.72
CA LEU A 105 5.13 -13.04 -0.59
C LEU A 105 4.79 -12.68 0.85
N ALA A 106 4.09 -13.55 1.57
CA ALA A 106 3.77 -13.31 2.98
C ALA A 106 5.04 -13.24 3.84
N ARG A 107 6.03 -14.11 3.58
CA ARG A 107 7.33 -14.06 4.26
C ARG A 107 8.09 -12.79 3.94
N LEU A 108 8.11 -12.38 2.67
CA LEU A 108 8.74 -11.14 2.23
C LEU A 108 8.13 -9.93 2.92
N SER A 109 6.80 -9.85 3.01
CA SER A 109 6.09 -8.76 3.69
C SER A 109 6.58 -8.57 5.13
N ARG A 110 6.77 -9.66 5.89
CA ARG A 110 7.26 -9.60 7.28
C ARG A 110 8.73 -9.14 7.35
N TYR A 111 9.58 -9.78 6.56
CA TYR A 111 11.01 -9.48 6.52
C TYR A 111 11.25 -8.02 6.12
N ASP A 112 10.59 -7.57 5.06
CA ASP A 112 10.77 -6.24 4.50
C ASP A 112 10.11 -5.15 5.36
N ALA A 113 8.94 -5.42 5.94
CA ALA A 113 8.33 -4.50 6.90
C ALA A 113 9.24 -4.22 8.11
N ARG A 114 9.99 -5.21 8.58
CA ARG A 114 10.99 -4.99 9.63
C ARG A 114 12.10 -4.02 9.19
N LEU A 115 12.64 -4.21 7.98
CA LEU A 115 13.70 -3.35 7.45
C LEU A 115 13.19 -1.94 7.13
N ALA A 116 12.03 -1.85 6.48
CA ALA A 116 11.38 -0.58 6.17
C ALA A 116 11.00 0.17 7.45
N GLY A 117 10.49 -0.54 8.46
CA GLY A 117 10.17 0.03 9.76
C GLY A 117 11.35 0.78 10.37
N GLU A 118 12.51 0.15 10.44
CA GLU A 118 13.75 0.78 10.93
C GLU A 118 14.10 2.06 10.17
N ALA A 119 14.00 2.04 8.84
CA ALA A 119 14.30 3.21 8.00
C ALA A 119 13.33 4.38 8.21
N TYR A 120 12.08 4.10 8.59
CA TYR A 120 11.06 5.10 8.87
C TYR A 120 10.90 5.42 10.37
N GLY A 121 11.73 4.84 11.25
CA GLY A 121 11.60 5.00 12.70
C GLY A 121 10.32 4.38 13.27
N LEU A 122 9.79 3.37 12.60
CA LEU A 122 8.62 2.58 13.00
C LEU A 122 9.06 1.23 13.58
N GLU A 123 8.23 0.66 14.42
CA GLU A 123 8.57 -0.56 15.14
C GLU A 123 7.99 -1.79 14.44
N PHE A 124 8.73 -2.90 14.47
CA PHE A 124 8.21 -4.20 14.07
C PHE A 124 8.72 -5.24 15.08
N PRO A 125 7.86 -5.78 15.96
CA PRO A 125 8.31 -6.43 17.20
C PRO A 125 8.92 -7.82 17.01
N SER A 126 8.73 -8.44 15.85
CA SER A 126 9.28 -9.78 15.59
C SER A 126 10.60 -9.70 14.83
N THR A 127 11.62 -10.39 15.35
CA THR A 127 12.84 -10.74 14.59
C THR A 127 12.70 -12.06 13.84
N ASP A 128 11.60 -12.79 14.06
CA ASP A 128 11.27 -14.04 13.38
C ASP A 128 10.33 -13.77 12.19
N ASP A 129 10.74 -14.23 11.02
CA ASP A 129 9.96 -14.15 9.78
C ASP A 129 8.86 -15.23 9.70
N SER A 130 8.63 -16.02 10.75
CA SER A 130 7.52 -16.97 10.83
C SER A 130 6.15 -16.27 10.82
N ALA A 131 5.13 -16.97 10.35
CA ALA A 131 3.76 -16.46 10.35
C ALA A 131 3.14 -16.57 11.76
N PRO A 132 2.29 -15.60 12.18
CA PRO A 132 1.50 -15.77 13.40
C PRO A 132 0.62 -17.00 13.34
N ALA A 133 0.37 -17.59 14.52
CA ALA A 133 -0.61 -18.65 14.62
C ALA A 133 -1.98 -18.15 14.10
N PRO A 134 -2.71 -18.93 13.30
CA PRO A 134 -3.99 -18.50 12.73
C PRO A 134 -5.01 -18.03 13.78
N ALA A 135 -4.97 -18.60 14.99
CA ALA A 135 -5.82 -18.17 16.12
C ALA A 135 -5.53 -16.72 16.56
N LEU A 136 -4.26 -16.29 16.57
CA LEU A 136 -3.90 -14.91 16.90
C LEU A 136 -4.35 -13.95 15.80
N VAL A 137 -4.20 -14.33 14.53
CA VAL A 137 -4.70 -13.54 13.39
C VAL A 137 -6.22 -13.40 13.47
N ALA A 138 -6.94 -14.48 13.77
CA ALA A 138 -8.40 -14.46 13.94
C ALA A 138 -8.82 -13.58 15.14
N SER A 139 -8.11 -13.66 16.26
CA SER A 139 -8.35 -12.80 17.44
C SER A 139 -8.15 -11.32 17.10
N ALA A 140 -7.02 -10.97 16.48
CA ALA A 140 -6.75 -9.60 16.03
C ALA A 140 -7.80 -9.10 15.02
N ALA A 141 -8.19 -9.94 14.05
CA ALA A 141 -9.24 -9.61 13.09
C ALA A 141 -10.59 -9.36 13.76
N SER A 142 -10.95 -10.15 14.79
CA SER A 142 -12.19 -9.97 15.56
C SER A 142 -12.24 -8.65 16.32
N ILE A 143 -11.11 -8.22 16.88
CA ILE A 143 -11.00 -6.93 17.57
C ILE A 143 -11.15 -5.80 16.54
N LEU A 144 -10.37 -5.84 15.45
CA LEU A 144 -10.38 -4.78 14.44
C LEU A 144 -11.72 -4.66 13.70
N ALA A 145 -12.42 -5.77 13.48
CA ALA A 145 -13.71 -5.77 12.82
C ALA A 145 -14.82 -5.12 13.67
N GLN A 146 -14.67 -5.11 15.00
CA GLN A 146 -15.60 -4.50 15.95
C GLN A 146 -15.52 -2.97 15.94
N LEU A 147 -14.38 -2.41 15.53
CA LEU A 147 -14.10 -0.99 15.61
C LEU A 147 -14.74 -0.20 14.48
N ASP A 148 -15.17 1.03 14.81
CA ASP A 148 -15.45 2.06 13.82
C ASP A 148 -14.16 2.67 13.25
N ASP A 149 -14.28 3.52 12.22
CA ASP A 149 -13.11 4.09 11.54
C ASP A 149 -12.17 4.85 12.50
N ALA A 150 -12.72 5.62 13.45
CA ALA A 150 -11.92 6.43 14.38
C ALA A 150 -11.16 5.56 15.38
N SER A 151 -11.84 4.60 16.00
CA SER A 151 -11.22 3.68 16.96
C SER A 151 -10.24 2.73 16.26
N PHE A 152 -10.52 2.35 15.01
CA PHE A 152 -9.61 1.56 14.19
C PHE A 152 -8.27 2.27 14.03
N LEU A 153 -8.27 3.54 13.63
CA LEU A 153 -7.02 4.31 13.47
C LEU A 153 -6.24 4.35 14.78
N GLN A 154 -6.92 4.61 15.90
CA GLN A 154 -6.28 4.72 17.20
C GLN A 154 -5.69 3.41 17.72
N HIS A 155 -6.30 2.26 17.40
CA HIS A 155 -5.96 0.98 18.04
C HIS A 155 -5.34 -0.07 17.10
N ALA A 156 -5.37 0.13 15.78
CA ALA A 156 -4.84 -0.85 14.83
C ALA A 156 -3.34 -1.14 15.03
N ALA A 157 -2.55 -0.11 15.35
CA ALA A 157 -1.13 -0.27 15.67
C ALA A 157 -0.93 -1.18 16.89
N ALA A 158 -1.67 -0.95 17.99
CA ALA A 158 -1.56 -1.74 19.22
C ALA A 158 -2.02 -3.19 19.04
N VAL A 159 -3.09 -3.41 18.27
CA VAL A 159 -3.55 -4.78 17.94
C VAL A 159 -2.53 -5.50 17.06
N GLY A 160 -1.96 -4.79 16.06
CA GLY A 160 -0.90 -5.32 15.22
C GLY A 160 0.37 -5.65 16.01
N GLU A 161 0.77 -4.77 16.93
CA GLU A 161 1.91 -4.97 17.83
C GLU A 161 1.75 -6.27 18.63
N ALA A 162 0.60 -6.47 19.27
CA ALA A 162 0.32 -7.68 20.02
C ALA A 162 0.31 -8.95 19.14
N LEU A 163 -0.22 -8.87 17.91
CA LEU A 163 -0.20 -9.95 16.93
C LEU A 163 1.23 -10.34 16.51
N TRP A 164 2.04 -9.33 16.16
CA TRP A 164 3.40 -9.54 15.66
C TRP A 164 4.34 -9.98 16.79
N ALA A 165 4.15 -9.48 18.01
CA ALA A 165 4.86 -9.92 19.22
C ALA A 165 4.41 -11.29 19.74
N ARG A 166 3.41 -11.93 19.11
CA ARG A 166 2.79 -13.20 19.58
C ARG A 166 2.24 -13.14 21.00
N ASN A 167 1.78 -11.96 21.42
CA ASN A 167 1.32 -11.73 22.78
C ASN A 167 -0.19 -11.92 22.88
N GLU A 168 -0.60 -13.16 23.14
CA GLU A 168 -2.01 -13.53 23.32
C GLU A 168 -2.66 -12.76 24.48
N GLY A 169 -1.96 -12.61 25.61
CA GLY A 169 -2.47 -11.87 26.77
C GLY A 169 -2.74 -10.39 26.47
N ALA A 170 -1.91 -9.75 25.63
CA ALA A 170 -2.16 -8.39 25.17
C ALA A 170 -3.37 -8.29 24.25
N LEU A 171 -3.57 -9.26 23.33
CA LEU A 171 -4.78 -9.33 22.51
C LEU A 171 -6.05 -9.56 23.35
N ASP A 172 -5.97 -10.39 24.40
CA ASP A 172 -7.08 -10.59 25.33
C ASP A 172 -7.42 -9.33 26.13
N ALA A 173 -6.40 -8.59 26.60
CA ALA A 173 -6.61 -7.32 27.30
C ALA A 173 -7.22 -6.25 26.38
N LEU A 174 -6.73 -6.15 25.14
CA LEU A 174 -7.31 -5.26 24.12
C LEU A 174 -8.75 -5.64 23.81
N ALA A 175 -9.04 -6.92 23.61
CA ALA A 175 -10.38 -7.42 23.38
C ALA A 175 -11.35 -7.15 24.55
N ALA A 176 -10.89 -7.25 25.79
CA ALA A 176 -11.70 -6.94 26.96
C ALA A 176 -12.13 -5.46 27.00
N THR A 177 -11.31 -4.58 26.43
CA THR A 177 -11.55 -3.12 26.41
C THR A 177 -12.32 -2.68 25.16
N LEU A 178 -11.95 -3.21 24.00
CA LEU A 178 -12.42 -2.79 22.68
C LEU A 178 -13.58 -3.65 22.14
N GLY A 179 -13.80 -4.82 22.75
CA GLY A 179 -14.75 -5.83 22.30
C GLY A 179 -14.19 -6.76 21.21
N ARG A 180 -15.00 -7.76 20.85
CA ARG A 180 -14.75 -8.69 19.74
C ARG A 180 -16.00 -8.80 18.88
N ALA A 181 -15.81 -8.70 17.58
CA ALA A 181 -16.82 -9.06 16.61
C ALA A 181 -16.95 -10.59 16.55
N ASN A 182 -18.16 -11.09 16.27
CA ASN A 182 -18.34 -12.50 15.97
C ASN A 182 -17.81 -12.85 14.56
N GLU A 183 -17.68 -14.14 14.27
CA GLU A 183 -17.10 -14.63 13.00
C GLU A 183 -17.87 -14.13 11.77
N ASP A 184 -19.21 -14.10 11.83
CA ASP A 184 -20.05 -13.61 10.73
C ASP A 184 -19.78 -12.13 10.42
N HIS A 185 -19.64 -11.31 11.47
CA HIS A 185 -19.34 -9.89 11.34
C HIS A 185 -17.93 -9.70 10.77
N VAL A 186 -16.93 -10.45 11.24
CA VAL A 186 -15.56 -10.41 10.69
C VAL A 186 -15.58 -10.77 9.20
N ALA A 187 -16.26 -11.85 8.83
CA ALA A 187 -16.40 -12.28 7.44
C ALA A 187 -17.11 -11.23 6.58
N ALA A 188 -18.15 -10.57 7.11
CA ALA A 188 -18.85 -9.49 6.43
C ALA A 188 -17.94 -8.27 6.19
N ARG A 189 -17.18 -7.83 7.20
CA ARG A 189 -16.25 -6.69 7.08
C ARG A 189 -15.14 -6.96 6.06
N LEU A 190 -14.53 -8.15 6.11
CA LEU A 190 -13.50 -8.56 5.14
C LEU A 190 -14.03 -8.62 3.71
N ARG A 191 -15.24 -9.15 3.53
CA ARG A 191 -15.91 -9.23 2.22
C ARG A 191 -16.18 -7.84 1.67
N GLN A 192 -16.80 -6.97 2.47
CA GLN A 192 -17.12 -5.60 2.08
C GLN A 192 -15.86 -4.81 1.68
N GLY A 193 -14.80 -4.87 2.48
CA GLY A 193 -13.55 -4.18 2.17
C GLY A 193 -12.87 -4.75 0.92
N THR A 194 -12.87 -6.07 0.75
CA THR A 194 -12.26 -6.73 -0.41
C THR A 194 -13.03 -6.42 -1.71
N GLU A 195 -14.36 -6.43 -1.67
CA GLU A 195 -15.22 -6.03 -2.80
C GLU A 195 -15.01 -4.56 -3.15
N LYS A 196 -14.93 -3.68 -2.15
CA LYS A 196 -14.62 -2.26 -2.35
C LYS A 196 -13.27 -2.05 -3.01
N ARG A 197 -12.21 -2.75 -2.54
CA ARG A 197 -10.87 -2.71 -3.15
C ARG A 197 -10.90 -3.18 -4.60
N ALA A 198 -11.62 -4.27 -4.88
CA ALA A 198 -11.77 -4.81 -6.22
C ALA A 198 -12.55 -3.86 -7.15
N ALA A 199 -13.60 -3.21 -6.66
CA ALA A 199 -14.37 -2.21 -7.40
C ALA A 199 -13.50 -0.98 -7.78
N LEU A 200 -12.49 -0.67 -6.96
CA LEU A 200 -11.46 0.35 -7.25
C LEU A 200 -10.28 -0.21 -8.07
N SER A 201 -10.43 -1.40 -8.64
CA SER A 201 -9.47 -2.08 -9.54
C SER A 201 -8.10 -2.35 -8.92
N HIS A 202 -8.06 -2.77 -7.65
CA HIS A 202 -6.81 -3.15 -6.98
C HIS A 202 -6.92 -4.46 -6.19
N TYR A 203 -5.77 -4.97 -5.74
CA TYR A 203 -5.65 -6.30 -5.14
C TYR A 203 -4.69 -6.38 -3.95
N SER A 204 -3.80 -5.41 -3.76
CA SER A 204 -2.81 -5.41 -2.67
C SER A 204 -3.42 -4.90 -1.35
N ALA A 205 -2.76 -5.22 -0.24
CA ALA A 205 -3.03 -4.62 1.07
C ALA A 205 -2.06 -3.45 1.34
N ALA A 206 -2.16 -2.82 2.52
CA ALA A 206 -1.41 -1.61 2.89
C ALA A 206 -1.58 -0.46 1.88
N MET A 207 -2.79 -0.32 1.34
CA MET A 207 -3.07 0.66 0.30
C MET A 207 -3.92 1.80 0.83
N LEU A 208 -3.59 3.02 0.41
CA LEU A 208 -4.43 4.19 0.54
C LEU A 208 -4.98 4.56 -0.84
N PHE A 209 -6.27 4.88 -0.90
CA PHE A 209 -6.91 5.40 -2.10
C PHE A 209 -7.43 6.81 -1.86
N TYR A 210 -7.11 7.73 -2.79
CA TYR A 210 -7.56 9.10 -2.73
C TYR A 210 -7.86 9.66 -4.12
N GLU A 211 -9.12 10.03 -4.36
CA GLU A 211 -9.61 10.70 -5.57
C GLU A 211 -9.02 10.13 -6.88
N GLY A 212 -9.12 8.80 -7.04
CA GLY A 212 -8.74 8.07 -8.25
C GLY A 212 -7.31 7.54 -8.31
N GLU A 213 -6.53 7.70 -7.24
CA GLU A 213 -5.13 7.25 -7.19
C GLU A 213 -4.86 6.39 -5.96
N TRP A 214 -3.88 5.50 -6.11
CA TRP A 214 -3.45 4.54 -5.11
C TRP A 214 -2.05 4.89 -4.60
N TYR A 215 -1.84 4.77 -3.29
CA TYR A 215 -0.58 5.04 -2.59
C TYR A 215 -0.28 3.84 -1.70
N TRP A 216 0.85 3.18 -1.93
CA TRP A 216 1.20 1.95 -1.25
C TRP A 216 2.10 2.21 -0.05
N GLY A 217 1.74 1.65 1.10
CA GLY A 217 2.60 1.60 2.27
C GLY A 217 3.00 2.97 2.82
N VAL A 218 3.89 2.91 3.81
CA VAL A 218 4.54 4.10 4.39
C VAL A 218 5.52 4.74 3.41
N ASP A 219 6.14 3.94 2.55
CA ASP A 219 7.21 4.34 1.66
C ASP A 219 6.76 5.20 0.47
N ARG A 220 5.46 5.19 0.14
CA ARG A 220 4.87 6.09 -0.86
C ARG A 220 3.91 7.11 -0.27
N LEU A 221 3.79 7.18 1.06
CA LEU A 221 2.85 8.09 1.71
C LEU A 221 3.16 9.56 1.40
N TYR A 222 4.44 9.93 1.28
CA TYR A 222 4.85 11.29 0.91
C TYR A 222 4.20 11.82 -0.38
N HIS A 223 3.88 10.95 -1.35
CA HIS A 223 3.17 11.37 -2.57
C HIS A 223 1.72 11.78 -2.30
N LEU A 224 1.04 11.14 -1.34
CA LEU A 224 -0.29 11.54 -0.90
C LEU A 224 -0.22 12.83 -0.09
N GLU A 225 0.75 12.93 0.82
CA GLU A 225 1.01 14.12 1.63
C GLU A 225 1.26 15.36 0.76
N GLU A 226 2.14 15.27 -0.23
CA GLU A 226 2.40 16.33 -1.21
C GLU A 226 1.12 16.75 -1.95
N ARG A 227 0.30 15.77 -2.34
CA ARG A 227 -0.97 16.05 -3.02
C ARG A 227 -1.96 16.76 -2.12
N LEU A 228 -2.10 16.33 -0.86
CA LEU A 228 -3.00 16.95 0.11
C LEU A 228 -2.53 18.36 0.49
N ALA A 229 -1.22 18.55 0.68
CA ALA A 229 -0.62 19.86 0.90
C ALA A 229 -0.88 20.82 -0.26
N ALA A 230 -0.71 20.36 -1.51
CA ALA A 230 -1.01 21.15 -2.71
C ALA A 230 -2.50 21.52 -2.85
N LEU A 231 -3.40 20.77 -2.20
CA LEU A 231 -4.83 21.05 -2.14
C LEU A 231 -5.23 21.93 -0.95
N GLY A 232 -4.27 22.33 -0.11
CA GLY A 232 -4.53 23.13 1.09
C GLY A 232 -5.14 22.32 2.25
N ALA A 233 -5.04 20.98 2.20
CA ALA A 233 -5.54 20.10 3.26
C ALA A 233 -4.50 19.84 4.36
N ASP A 234 -3.26 20.33 4.23
CA ASP A 234 -2.27 20.26 5.32
C ASP A 234 -2.55 21.33 6.37
N ARG A 235 -2.76 20.91 7.63
CA ARG A 235 -3.05 21.81 8.75
C ARG A 235 -1.80 22.51 9.29
N LEU A 236 -0.60 22.05 8.93
CA LEU A 236 0.67 22.56 9.43
C LEU A 236 1.69 22.73 8.26
N PRO A 237 1.36 23.48 7.20
CA PRO A 237 2.12 23.50 5.93
C PRO A 237 3.56 24.03 6.03
N ALA A 238 3.96 24.61 7.16
CA ALA A 238 5.32 25.08 7.41
C ALA A 238 6.27 23.98 7.93
N GLU A 239 5.74 22.86 8.41
CA GLU A 239 6.52 21.73 8.91
C GLU A 239 6.81 20.72 7.79
N ARG A 240 7.85 19.89 7.98
CA ARG A 240 8.15 18.79 7.05
C ARG A 240 6.98 17.81 6.98
N ALA A 241 6.85 17.12 5.85
CA ALA A 241 5.97 15.97 5.70
C ALA A 241 6.14 14.98 6.86
N LEU A 242 5.04 14.33 7.27
CA LEU A 242 4.97 13.36 8.35
C LEU A 242 5.85 12.14 8.06
N VAL A 243 5.79 11.62 6.82
CA VAL A 243 6.62 10.50 6.38
C VAL A 243 7.42 10.92 5.15
N PRO A 244 8.50 11.69 5.33
CA PRO A 244 9.30 12.15 4.20
C PRO A 244 9.99 10.96 3.53
N ARG A 245 10.21 11.05 2.22
CA ARG A 245 11.08 10.10 1.51
C ARG A 245 12.47 10.09 2.17
N PRO A 246 13.02 8.90 2.51
CA PRO A 246 14.37 8.81 3.03
C PRO A 246 15.39 9.37 2.05
N ASP A 247 16.39 10.07 2.57
CA ASP A 247 17.47 10.63 1.77
C ASP A 247 18.37 9.50 1.24
N VAL A 248 18.88 9.67 0.01
CA VAL A 248 19.86 8.73 -0.54
C VAL A 248 21.20 9.00 0.12
N VAL A 249 21.60 8.14 1.04
CA VAL A 249 22.91 8.22 1.71
C VAL A 249 23.96 7.56 0.83
N SER A 250 24.90 8.36 0.33
CA SER A 250 26.10 7.83 -0.33
C SER A 250 27.05 7.29 0.73
N GLY A 251 27.41 6.01 0.62
CA GLY A 251 28.42 5.39 1.48
C GLY A 251 29.81 6.00 1.29
N PRO A 252 30.77 5.73 2.19
CA PRO A 252 32.14 6.24 2.07
C PRO A 252 32.89 5.64 0.88
N LEU A 253 32.41 4.50 0.38
CA LEU A 253 32.99 3.80 -0.75
C LEU A 253 32.69 4.55 -2.04
N ARG A 254 33.75 4.86 -2.78
CA ARG A 254 33.67 5.34 -4.16
C ARG A 254 34.16 4.25 -5.08
N ASP A 255 33.48 4.08 -6.19
CA ASP A 255 34.00 3.25 -7.26
C ASP A 255 35.37 3.80 -7.71
N ASN A 256 36.32 2.89 -7.88
CA ASN A 256 37.67 3.17 -8.38
C ASN A 256 37.87 2.66 -9.81
N GLY A 257 36.77 2.27 -10.48
CA GLY A 257 36.76 1.72 -11.83
C GLY A 257 36.99 0.21 -11.88
N SER A 258 37.11 -0.48 -10.74
CA SER A 258 37.23 -1.94 -10.69
C SER A 258 35.88 -2.66 -10.61
N LEU A 259 34.79 -1.94 -10.36
CA LEU A 259 33.46 -2.54 -10.28
C LEU A 259 32.88 -2.71 -11.70
N THR A 260 32.62 -3.96 -12.07
CA THR A 260 31.82 -4.28 -13.26
C THR A 260 30.38 -4.52 -12.84
N LEU A 261 29.46 -3.67 -13.30
CA LEU A 261 28.02 -3.88 -13.16
C LEU A 261 27.48 -4.61 -14.40
N GLU A 262 27.08 -5.86 -14.25
CA GLU A 262 26.38 -6.61 -15.30
C GLU A 262 24.86 -6.48 -15.10
N VAL A 263 24.15 -6.01 -16.13
CA VAL A 263 22.71 -5.74 -16.08
C VAL A 263 22.00 -6.59 -17.13
N PHE A 264 20.91 -7.25 -16.74
CA PHE A 264 20.04 -8.03 -17.63
C PHE A 264 18.69 -7.30 -17.82
N PRO A 265 18.64 -6.24 -18.64
CA PRO A 265 17.43 -5.44 -18.79
C PRO A 265 16.34 -6.23 -19.52
N SER A 266 15.12 -6.24 -18.97
CA SER A 266 13.95 -6.69 -19.73
C SER A 266 13.48 -5.56 -20.64
N LEU A 267 13.70 -5.70 -21.95
CA LEU A 267 13.28 -4.71 -22.97
C LEU A 267 11.75 -4.56 -23.08
N ARG A 268 10.99 -5.44 -22.42
CA ARG A 268 9.52 -5.42 -22.37
C ARG A 268 8.99 -4.90 -21.04
N SER A 269 9.86 -4.70 -20.05
CA SER A 269 9.46 -4.22 -18.73
C SER A 269 9.47 -2.70 -18.70
N PRO A 270 8.35 -2.05 -18.33
CA PRO A 270 8.33 -0.60 -18.11
C PRO A 270 9.27 -0.17 -16.98
N TYR A 271 9.56 -1.06 -16.01
CA TYR A 271 10.49 -0.76 -14.91
C TYR A 271 11.93 -0.62 -15.38
N THR A 272 12.35 -1.43 -16.36
CA THR A 272 13.66 -1.29 -17.00
C THR A 272 13.80 0.07 -17.66
N ALA A 273 12.75 0.58 -18.31
CA ALA A 273 12.82 1.89 -18.94
C ALA A 273 13.00 3.01 -17.90
N ILE A 274 12.30 2.91 -16.76
CA ILE A 274 12.38 3.87 -15.66
C ILE A 274 13.75 3.85 -14.97
N SER A 275 14.46 2.72 -14.95
CA SER A 275 15.76 2.63 -14.28
C SER A 275 16.91 3.34 -15.01
N PHE A 276 16.71 3.78 -16.26
CA PHE A 276 17.73 4.48 -17.06
C PHE A 276 17.52 6.00 -17.13
N ASP A 277 16.40 6.52 -16.60
CA ASP A 277 16.11 7.95 -16.44
C ASP A 277 16.59 8.45 -15.07
#